data_AF-A0A353F852-F1
#
_entry.id   AF-A0A353F852-F1
#
_cell.length_a   1.000
_cell.length_b   1.000
_cell.length_c   1.000
_cell.angle_alpha   90.00
_cell.angle_beta   90.00
_cell.angle_gamma   90.00
#
_symmetry.space_group_name_H-M   'P 1'
#
loop_
_entity.id
_entity.type
_entity.pdbx_description
1 polymer ?
#
loop_
_entity_poly.entity_id
_entity_poly.type
_entity_poly.pdbx_seq_one_letter_code
_entity_poly.pdbx_strand_id
1 'polypeptide(L)'
;MSDLKRKIKSLAAAHPFIWKTFKKGQEWEYDLQYERFYGRFSTTTASIREINLEFCSACNLRCRFCALDHLKPKSYMSVEVMDRVFEALLYDERFSRVRQINLHNGGETLLHPQRLDLFQRIRHHKVLFEKQKRAFPKIILLTNGMLLREKLARELLELKVLDEVGFSLDGGSPQA
;
A
#
# COMPACT_ATOMS: atom_id res chain seq x y z
N MET A 1 2.43 10.87 -11.08
CA MET A 1 2.90 10.92 -12.49
C MET A 1 3.68 12.21 -12.69
N SER A 2 4.83 12.20 -13.36
CA SER A 2 5.59 13.45 -13.60
C SER A 2 4.80 14.39 -14.54
N ASP A 3 4.92 15.70 -14.34
CA ASP A 3 4.27 16.72 -15.17
C ASP A 3 4.57 16.59 -16.67
N LEU A 4 5.77 16.10 -16.98
CA LEU A 4 6.19 15.81 -18.33
C LEU A 4 5.31 14.75 -19.01
N LYS A 5 4.99 13.65 -18.30
CA LYS A 5 4.10 12.60 -18.84
C LYS A 5 2.69 13.14 -19.11
N ARG A 6 2.20 14.08 -18.29
CA ARG A 6 0.88 14.70 -18.48
C ARG A 6 0.85 15.58 -19.72
N LYS A 7 1.87 16.42 -19.93
CA LYS A 7 2.01 17.26 -21.13
C LYS A 7 2.11 16.42 -22.41
N ILE A 8 2.92 15.35 -22.40
CA ILE A 8 3.07 14.44 -23.55
C ILE A 8 1.74 13.77 -23.90
N LYS A 9 1.00 13.26 -22.90
CA LYS A 9 -0.33 12.66 -23.15
C LYS A 9 -1.32 13.66 -23.73
N SER A 10 -1.32 14.90 -23.23
CA SER A 10 -2.19 15.97 -23.73
C SER A 10 -1.88 16.32 -25.20
N LEU A 11 -0.60 16.43 -25.56
CA LEU A 11 -0.19 16.68 -26.95
C LEU A 11 -0.50 15.50 -27.88
N ALA A 12 -0.27 14.28 -27.42
CA ALA A 12 -0.58 13.07 -28.18
C ALA A 12 -2.10 12.93 -28.43
N ALA A 13 -2.94 13.32 -27.47
CA ALA A 13 -4.40 13.27 -27.61
C ALA A 13 -4.93 14.20 -28.71
N ALA A 14 -4.23 15.29 -29.01
CA ALA A 14 -4.58 16.20 -30.11
C ALA A 14 -4.23 15.65 -31.51
N HIS A 15 -3.45 14.56 -31.58
CA HIS A 15 -3.00 13.95 -32.83
C HIS A 15 -3.39 12.46 -32.90
N PRO A 16 -4.49 12.10 -33.60
CA PRO A 16 -5.04 10.74 -33.60
C PRO A 16 -4.06 9.64 -33.99
N PHE A 17 -3.12 9.92 -34.91
CA PHE A 17 -2.11 8.96 -35.33
C PHE A 17 -1.07 8.69 -34.22
N ILE A 18 -0.58 9.75 -33.56
CA ILE A 18 0.39 9.65 -32.45
C ILE A 18 -0.26 8.91 -31.27
N TRP A 19 -1.52 9.22 -30.97
CA TRP A 19 -2.27 8.53 -29.93
C TRP A 19 -2.46 7.03 -30.20
N LYS A 20 -2.77 6.65 -31.45
CA LYS A 20 -2.87 5.23 -31.85
C LYS A 20 -1.54 4.50 -31.68
N THR A 21 -0.43 5.11 -32.11
CA THR A 21 0.91 4.53 -31.94
C THR A 21 1.28 4.39 -30.47
N PHE A 22 0.95 5.40 -29.64
CA PHE A 22 1.18 5.35 -28.20
C PHE A 22 0.38 4.23 -27.54
N LYS A 23 -0.91 4.10 -27.86
CA LYS A 23 -1.77 3.00 -27.38
C LYS A 23 -1.21 1.63 -27.77
N LYS A 24 -0.81 1.46 -29.03
CA LYS A 24 -0.21 0.21 -29.50
C LYS A 24 1.09 -0.12 -28.78
N GLY A 25 1.90 0.89 -28.46
CA GLY A 25 3.08 0.72 -27.60
C GLY A 25 2.73 0.28 -26.17
N GLN A 26 1.67 0.83 -25.58
CA GLN A 26 1.19 0.39 -24.26
C GLN A 26 0.64 -1.03 -24.27
N GLU A 27 -0.07 -1.42 -25.34
CA GLU A 27 -0.53 -2.79 -25.57
C GLU A 27 0.65 -3.76 -25.64
N TRP A 28 1.68 -3.43 -26.44
CA TRP A 28 2.89 -4.26 -26.52
C TRP A 28 3.63 -4.34 -25.19
N GLU A 29 3.73 -3.24 -24.45
CA GLU A 29 4.32 -3.26 -23.10
C GLU A 29 3.53 -4.19 -22.17
N TYR A 30 2.20 -4.14 -22.22
CA TYR A 30 1.33 -5.01 -21.45
C TYR A 30 1.51 -6.48 -21.84
N ASP A 31 1.49 -6.81 -23.13
CA ASP A 31 1.64 -8.19 -23.62
C ASP A 31 3.00 -8.78 -23.23
N LEU A 32 4.07 -7.98 -23.32
CA LEU A 32 5.40 -8.38 -22.88
C LEU A 32 5.45 -8.62 -21.36
N GLN A 33 4.79 -7.77 -20.56
CA GLN A 33 4.69 -8.00 -19.11
C GLN A 33 3.86 -9.24 -18.81
N TYR A 34 2.76 -9.46 -19.53
CA TYR A 34 1.92 -10.63 -19.38
C TYR A 34 2.70 -11.92 -19.67
N GLU A 35 3.37 -12.00 -20.81
CA GLU A 35 4.17 -13.17 -21.18
C GLU A 35 5.32 -13.43 -20.20
N ARG A 36 5.90 -12.37 -19.62
CA ARG A 36 6.94 -12.48 -18.60
C ARG A 36 6.42 -13.03 -17.28
N PHE A 37 5.25 -12.60 -16.80
CA PHE A 37 4.77 -12.96 -15.45
C PHE A 37 3.80 -14.14 -15.43
N TYR A 38 3.11 -14.39 -16.55
CA TYR A 38 2.00 -15.35 -16.63
C TYR A 38 2.09 -16.28 -17.84
N GLY A 39 2.90 -15.93 -18.85
CA GLY A 39 3.02 -16.69 -20.09
C GLY A 39 4.32 -17.49 -20.19
N ARG A 40 4.83 -17.58 -21.42
CA ARG A 40 5.88 -18.53 -21.80
C ARG A 40 7.26 -18.19 -21.24
N PHE A 41 7.49 -16.93 -20.88
CA PHE A 41 8.76 -16.44 -20.33
C PHE A 41 8.73 -16.30 -18.81
N SER A 42 7.81 -17.04 -18.16
CA SER A 42 7.53 -17.01 -16.73
C SER A 42 8.80 -16.86 -15.89
N THR A 43 8.83 -15.79 -15.09
CA THR A 43 9.88 -15.53 -14.11
C THR A 43 9.47 -16.06 -12.74
N THR A 44 10.46 -16.33 -11.88
CA THR A 44 10.21 -16.60 -10.46
C THR A 44 9.65 -15.38 -9.74
N THR A 45 9.81 -14.16 -10.27
CA THR A 45 9.31 -12.94 -9.62
C THR A 45 7.83 -12.71 -9.89
N ALA A 46 7.02 -12.46 -8.86
CA ALA A 46 5.62 -12.11 -9.02
C ALA A 46 5.43 -10.71 -9.63
N SER A 47 4.27 -10.50 -10.26
CA SER A 47 3.87 -9.19 -10.78
C SER A 47 3.50 -8.18 -9.68
N ILE A 48 3.38 -8.64 -8.43
CA ILE A 48 2.91 -7.88 -7.28
C ILE A 48 3.86 -6.71 -6.97
N ARG A 49 3.28 -5.52 -6.83
CA ARG A 49 4.02 -4.28 -6.50
C ARG A 49 3.57 -3.65 -5.20
N GLU A 50 2.35 -3.93 -4.77
CA GLU A 50 1.71 -3.32 -3.62
C GLU A 50 1.00 -4.42 -2.82
N ILE A 51 1.07 -4.32 -1.49
CA ILE A 51 0.38 -5.23 -0.58
C ILE A 51 -0.39 -4.39 0.42
N ASN A 52 -1.67 -4.73 0.60
CA ASN A 52 -2.50 -4.15 1.66
C ASN A 52 -2.43 -5.06 2.89
N LEU A 53 -2.01 -4.51 4.03
CA LEU A 53 -1.94 -5.19 5.31
C LEU A 53 -2.96 -4.59 6.26
N GLU A 54 -3.89 -5.43 6.70
CA GLU A 54 -4.94 -5.07 7.64
C GLU A 54 -4.52 -5.49 9.04
N PHE A 55 -4.22 -4.52 9.92
CA PHE A 55 -3.87 -4.84 11.30
C PHE A 55 -5.06 -5.43 12.04
N CYS A 56 -6.25 -4.87 11.86
CA CYS A 56 -7.48 -5.44 12.38
C CYS A 56 -8.67 -5.12 11.49
N SER A 57 -9.68 -5.99 11.53
CA SER A 57 -10.96 -5.79 10.85
C SER A 57 -11.98 -4.99 11.64
N ALA A 58 -11.58 -4.45 12.79
CA ALA A 58 -12.40 -3.58 13.62
C ALA A 58 -12.24 -2.11 13.20
N CYS A 59 -13.33 -1.35 13.23
CA CYS A 59 -13.34 0.10 13.01
C CYS A 59 -14.26 0.77 14.04
N ASN A 60 -13.88 1.95 14.50
CA ASN A 60 -14.66 2.77 15.44
C ASN A 60 -15.73 3.64 14.75
N LEU A 61 -15.74 3.71 13.42
CA LEU A 61 -16.75 4.40 12.62
C LEU A 61 -17.66 3.41 11.88
N ARG A 62 -18.80 3.90 11.38
CA ARG A 62 -19.78 3.13 10.58
C ARG A 62 -20.23 3.95 9.37
N CYS A 63 -19.28 4.32 8.51
CA CYS A 63 -19.57 5.17 7.35
C CYS A 63 -20.58 4.49 6.41
N ARG A 64 -21.57 5.22 5.92
CA ARG A 64 -22.67 4.67 5.09
C ARG A 64 -22.18 4.02 3.79
N PHE A 65 -21.08 4.50 3.24
CA PHE A 65 -20.45 4.00 2.02
C PHE A 65 -19.34 2.96 2.29
N CYS A 66 -19.12 2.57 3.56
CA CYS A 66 -18.07 1.62 3.88
C CYS A 66 -18.43 0.21 3.40
N ALA A 67 -17.50 -0.44 2.69
CA ALA A 67 -17.65 -1.83 2.27
C ALA A 67 -17.37 -2.85 3.40
N LEU A 68 -16.93 -2.39 4.58
CA LEU A 68 -16.64 -3.26 5.71
C LEU A 68 -17.93 -3.84 6.30
N ASP A 69 -18.01 -5.17 6.38
CA ASP A 69 -19.08 -5.84 7.11
C ASP A 69 -18.83 -5.73 8.62
N HIS A 70 -19.56 -4.82 9.25
CA HIS A 70 -19.44 -4.58 10.68
C HIS A 70 -20.01 -5.70 11.56
N LEU A 71 -20.81 -6.63 11.01
CA LEU A 71 -21.40 -7.75 11.75
C LEU A 71 -20.46 -8.95 11.86
N LYS A 72 -19.49 -9.08 10.95
CA LYS A 72 -18.49 -10.15 11.02
C LYS A 72 -17.62 -10.06 12.28
N PRO A 73 -17.21 -11.20 12.86
CA PRO A 73 -16.25 -11.26 13.94
C PRO A 73 -14.98 -10.47 13.62
N LYS A 74 -14.47 -9.74 14.61
CA LYS A 74 -13.27 -8.94 14.45
C LYS A 74 -12.04 -9.81 14.59
N SER A 75 -11.08 -9.59 13.72
CA SER A 75 -9.79 -10.27 13.72
C SER A 75 -8.68 -9.25 13.92
N TYR A 76 -7.61 -9.69 14.56
CA TYR A 76 -6.44 -8.91 14.92
C TYR A 76 -5.21 -9.67 14.43
N MET A 77 -4.39 -9.02 13.61
CA MET A 77 -3.16 -9.57 13.07
C MET A 77 -2.14 -9.72 14.20
N SER A 78 -1.61 -10.94 14.37
CA SER A 78 -0.56 -11.17 15.34
C SER A 78 0.76 -10.53 14.90
N VAL A 79 1.64 -10.23 15.87
CA VAL A 79 2.95 -9.63 15.60
C VAL A 79 3.83 -10.55 14.74
N GLU A 80 3.69 -11.86 14.91
CA GLU A 80 4.43 -12.88 14.16
C GLU A 80 4.01 -12.95 12.69
N VAL A 81 2.78 -12.56 12.35
CA VAL A 81 2.37 -12.40 10.94
C VAL A 81 3.18 -11.27 10.29
N MET A 82 3.38 -10.16 11.01
CA MET A 82 4.18 -9.04 10.51
C MET A 82 5.60 -9.48 10.15
N ASP A 83 6.20 -10.29 11.03
CA ASP A 83 7.54 -10.83 10.80
C ASP A 83 7.60 -11.73 9.57
N ARG A 84 6.67 -12.68 9.46
CA ARG A 84 6.61 -13.56 8.28
C ARG A 84 6.42 -12.79 6.97
N VAL A 85 5.62 -11.73 6.98
CA VAL A 85 5.41 -10.89 5.80
C VAL A 85 6.74 -10.25 5.39
N PHE A 86 7.42 -9.54 6.29
CA PHE A 86 8.66 -8.85 5.94
C PHE A 86 9.83 -9.80 5.67
N GLU A 87 9.90 -10.95 6.34
CA GLU A 87 10.86 -12.01 6.00
C GLU A 87 10.65 -12.52 4.58
N ALA A 88 9.40 -12.77 4.18
CA ALA A 88 9.10 -13.13 2.80
C ALA A 88 9.53 -12.02 1.82
N LEU A 89 9.24 -10.75 2.12
CA LEU A 89 9.70 -9.63 1.27
C LEU A 89 11.23 -9.52 1.18
N LEU A 90 11.94 -9.93 2.24
CA LEU A 90 13.39 -9.82 2.33
C LEU A 90 14.13 -10.99 1.68
N TYR A 91 13.58 -12.21 1.77
CA TYR A 91 14.28 -13.43 1.39
C TYR A 91 13.66 -14.18 0.21
N ASP A 92 12.40 -13.92 -0.12
CA ASP A 92 11.72 -14.59 -1.23
C ASP A 92 11.68 -13.70 -2.48
N GLU A 93 12.44 -14.10 -3.49
CA GLU A 93 12.60 -13.37 -4.76
C GLU A 93 11.30 -13.22 -5.55
N ARG A 94 10.25 -13.99 -5.23
CA ARG A 94 8.89 -13.76 -5.74
C ARG A 94 8.41 -12.36 -5.42
N PHE A 95 8.81 -11.77 -4.30
CA PHE A 95 8.33 -10.47 -3.84
C PHE A 95 9.33 -9.32 -4.07
N SER A 96 10.40 -9.54 -4.82
CA SER A 96 11.44 -8.52 -5.10
C SER A 96 10.92 -7.24 -5.80
N ARG A 97 9.71 -7.28 -6.37
CA ARG A 97 9.05 -6.14 -7.02
C ARG A 97 8.09 -5.37 -6.12
N VAL A 98 7.84 -5.81 -4.90
CA VAL A 98 7.01 -5.07 -3.94
C VAL A 98 7.70 -3.77 -3.58
N ARG A 99 7.00 -2.64 -3.74
CA ARG A 99 7.50 -1.29 -3.48
C ARG A 99 6.66 -0.53 -2.47
N GLN A 100 5.50 -1.05 -2.10
CA GLN A 100 4.56 -0.36 -1.22
C GLN A 100 3.80 -1.34 -0.34
N ILE A 101 3.67 -0.98 0.93
CA ILE A 101 2.79 -1.59 1.91
C ILE A 101 1.76 -0.53 2.32
N ASN A 102 0.49 -0.86 2.08
CA ASN A 102 -0.65 -0.06 2.45
C ASN A 102 -1.21 -0.59 3.77
N LEU A 103 -1.17 0.22 4.83
CA LEU A 103 -1.70 -0.13 6.15
C LEU A 103 -3.18 0.23 6.24
N HIS A 104 -3.98 -0.33 5.34
CA HIS A 104 -5.43 -0.18 5.27
C HIS A 104 -6.02 -1.21 4.31
N ASN A 105 -7.27 -1.61 4.56
CA ASN A 105 -8.14 -2.32 3.62
C ASN A 105 -9.57 -2.32 4.17
N GLY A 106 -9.81 -3.16 5.18
CA GLY A 106 -10.94 -3.08 6.10
C GLY A 106 -10.48 -2.66 7.50
N GLY A 107 -11.38 -2.09 8.30
CA GLY A 107 -11.06 -1.68 9.67
C GLY A 107 -10.36 -0.33 9.80
N GLU A 108 -9.89 -0.02 11.01
CA GLU A 108 -9.06 1.12 11.36
C GLU A 108 -7.75 0.62 11.98
N THR A 109 -6.64 0.79 11.27
CA THR A 109 -5.30 0.31 11.67
C THR A 109 -4.91 0.73 13.08
N LEU A 110 -5.25 1.95 13.48
CA LEU A 110 -4.91 2.49 14.81
C LEU A 110 -5.79 1.94 15.94
N LEU A 111 -6.80 1.11 15.64
CA LEU A 111 -7.63 0.44 16.65
C LEU A 111 -6.98 -0.84 17.18
N HIS A 112 -5.95 -1.37 16.50
CA HIS A 112 -5.26 -2.57 16.96
C HIS A 112 -4.66 -2.39 18.37
N PRO A 113 -4.88 -3.32 19.31
CA PRO A 113 -4.38 -3.19 20.69
C PRO A 113 -2.84 -3.16 20.71
N GLN A 114 -2.20 -3.94 19.85
CA GLN A 114 -0.74 -4.00 19.70
C GLN A 114 -0.23 -3.15 18.53
N ARG A 115 -0.93 -2.07 18.15
CA ARG A 115 -0.52 -1.23 17.00
C ARG A 115 0.93 -0.75 17.09
N LEU A 116 1.39 -0.34 18.27
CA LEU A 116 2.76 0.13 18.48
C LEU A 116 3.77 -1.00 18.25
N ASP A 117 3.51 -2.20 18.76
CA ASP A 117 4.36 -3.37 18.54
C ASP A 117 4.48 -3.69 17.04
N LEU A 118 3.36 -3.63 16.30
CA LEU A 118 3.36 -3.85 14.85
C LEU A 118 4.20 -2.79 14.11
N PHE A 119 4.09 -1.50 14.45
CA PHE A 119 4.96 -0.46 13.89
C PHE A 119 6.43 -0.62 14.28
N GLN A 120 6.70 -1.09 15.50
CA GLN A 120 8.07 -1.41 15.93
C GLN A 120 8.65 -2.58 15.13
N ARG A 121 7.85 -3.59 14.76
CA ARG A 121 8.29 -4.66 13.84
C ARG A 121 8.61 -4.11 12.45
N ILE A 122 7.80 -3.21 11.90
CA ILE A 122 8.12 -2.53 10.63
C ILE A 122 9.49 -1.84 10.73
N ARG A 123 9.75 -1.12 11.84
CA ARG A 123 11.05 -0.46 12.08
C ARG A 123 12.20 -1.48 12.14
N HIS A 124 12.00 -2.58 12.86
CA HIS A 124 12.99 -3.65 12.96
C HIS A 124 13.36 -4.19 11.57
N HIS A 125 12.36 -4.52 10.74
CA HIS A 125 12.59 -5.02 9.38
C HIS A 125 13.21 -3.98 8.46
N LYS A 126 12.84 -2.69 8.57
CA LYS A 126 13.50 -1.62 7.82
C LYS A 126 15.01 -1.63 8.03
N VAL A 127 15.46 -1.79 9.28
CA VAL A 127 16.90 -1.92 9.61
C VAL A 127 17.52 -3.19 8.99
N LEU A 128 16.80 -4.31 8.94
CA LEU A 128 17.30 -5.54 8.31
C LEU A 128 17.46 -5.39 6.79
N PHE A 129 16.50 -4.75 6.12
CA PHE A 129 16.59 -4.42 4.69
C PHE A 129 17.79 -3.53 4.40
N GLU A 130 18.00 -2.48 5.20
CA GLU A 130 19.16 -1.59 5.09
C GLU A 130 20.48 -2.35 5.24
N LYS A 131 20.60 -3.24 6.24
CA LYS A 131 21.79 -4.09 6.44
C LYS A 131 22.08 -4.99 5.23
N GLN A 132 21.05 -5.50 4.57
CA GLN A 132 21.17 -6.32 3.36
C GLN A 132 21.30 -5.49 2.08
N LYS A 133 21.37 -4.16 2.18
CA LYS A 133 21.41 -3.24 1.02
C LYS A 133 20.21 -3.45 0.08
N ARG A 134 19.06 -3.85 0.62
CA ARG A 134 17.79 -4.01 -0.11
C ARG A 134 16.91 -2.78 0.09
N ALA A 135 16.16 -2.42 -0.95
CA ALA A 135 15.18 -1.36 -0.85
C ALA A 135 14.00 -1.81 0.01
N PHE A 136 13.68 -1.04 1.06
CA PHE A 136 12.49 -1.24 1.87
C PHE A 136 11.26 -0.68 1.13
N PRO A 137 10.11 -1.37 1.14
CA PRO A 137 8.89 -0.83 0.54
C PRO A 137 8.42 0.42 1.30
N LYS A 138 7.80 1.35 0.58
CA LYS A 138 7.14 2.50 1.19
C LYS A 138 6.02 2.04 2.09
N ILE A 139 5.85 2.66 3.26
CA ILE A 139 4.76 2.37 4.18
C ILE A 139 3.77 3.53 4.17
N ILE A 140 2.53 3.24 3.77
CA ILE A 140 1.45 4.22 3.66
C ILE A 140 0.38 3.87 4.68
N LEU A 141 0.11 4.79 5.62
CA LEU A 141 -1.02 4.69 6.53
C LEU A 141 -2.21 5.45 5.97
N LEU A 142 -3.39 4.82 5.94
CA LEU A 142 -4.66 5.52 5.76
C LEU A 142 -5.46 5.34 7.05
N THR A 143 -5.91 6.45 7.66
CA THR A 143 -6.65 6.45 8.93
C THR A 143 -7.81 7.43 8.89
N ASN A 144 -8.86 7.16 9.68
CA ASN A 144 -9.92 8.14 9.93
C ASN A 144 -9.51 9.26 10.90
N GLY A 145 -8.32 9.16 11.51
CA GLY A 145 -7.75 10.19 12.38
C GLY A 145 -8.32 10.25 13.80
N MET A 146 -9.44 9.58 14.10
CA MET A 146 -10.13 9.70 15.40
C MET A 146 -9.31 9.18 16.59
N LEU A 147 -8.40 8.24 16.34
CA LEU A 147 -7.53 7.63 17.35
C LEU A 147 -6.13 8.26 17.41
N LEU A 148 -5.79 9.12 16.46
CA LEU A 148 -4.47 9.75 16.34
C LEU A 148 -4.33 10.94 17.31
N ARG A 149 -4.45 10.67 18.61
CA ARG A 149 -4.19 11.66 19.67
C ARG A 149 -2.71 12.01 19.74
N GLU A 150 -2.40 13.16 20.32
CA GLU A 150 -1.03 13.71 20.36
C GLU A 150 0.03 12.69 20.79
N LYS A 151 -0.20 11.96 21.89
CA LYS A 151 0.73 10.93 22.37
C LYS A 151 1.02 9.87 21.30
N LEU A 152 -0.03 9.29 20.71
CA LEU A 152 0.12 8.25 19.68
C LEU A 152 0.79 8.82 18.42
N ALA A 153 0.42 10.04 18.01
CA ALA A 153 1.03 10.69 16.86
C ALA A 153 2.54 10.87 17.05
N ARG A 154 2.98 11.33 18.24
CA ARG A 154 4.40 11.46 18.60
C ARG A 154 5.12 10.11 18.58
N GLU A 155 4.53 9.08 19.21
CA GLU A 155 5.07 7.73 19.22
C GLU A 155 5.26 7.18 17.79
N LEU A 156 4.31 7.41 16.87
CA LEU A 156 4.44 6.97 15.47
C LEU A 156 5.51 7.75 14.69
N LEU A 157 5.62 9.07 14.91
CA LEU A 157 6.63 9.91 14.27
C LEU A 157 8.06 9.51 14.69
N GLU A 158 8.26 9.17 15.97
CA GLU A 158 9.54 8.72 16.51
C GLU A 158 10.03 7.41 15.87
N LEU A 159 9.12 6.55 15.42
CA LEU A 159 9.47 5.30 14.76
C LEU A 159 10.05 5.50 13.35
N LYS A 160 9.74 6.61 12.67
CA LYS A 160 10.23 6.96 11.32
C LYS A 160 10.02 5.84 10.27
N VAL A 161 8.88 5.18 10.37
CA VAL A 161 8.49 4.06 9.48
C VAL A 161 7.48 4.45 8.42
N LEU A 162 6.68 5.50 8.63
CA LEU A 162 5.65 5.96 7.70
C LEU A 162 6.26 6.92 6.68
N ASP A 163 6.06 6.64 5.40
CA ASP A 163 6.44 7.52 4.29
C ASP A 163 5.30 8.48 3.93
N GLU A 164 4.05 8.04 4.12
CA GLU A 164 2.85 8.82 3.85
C GLU A 164 1.75 8.50 4.86
N VAL A 165 0.99 9.53 5.24
CA VAL A 165 -0.23 9.40 6.05
C VAL A 165 -1.37 10.07 5.30
N GLY A 166 -2.32 9.26 4.84
CA GLY A 166 -3.60 9.69 4.32
C GLY A 166 -4.64 9.78 5.44
N PHE A 167 -5.50 10.80 5.38
CA PHE A 167 -6.64 10.95 6.24
C PHE A 167 -7.92 10.79 5.43
N SER A 168 -8.76 9.83 5.79
CA SER A 168 -10.08 9.67 5.18
C SER A 168 -10.98 10.81 5.63
N LEU A 169 -11.28 11.73 4.72
CA LEU A 169 -12.19 12.84 4.95
C LEU A 169 -13.31 12.79 3.92
N ASP A 170 -14.38 12.10 4.28
CA ASP A 170 -15.61 12.08 3.50
C ASP A 170 -16.63 12.98 4.19
N GLY A 171 -16.90 14.13 3.58
CA GLY A 171 -17.83 15.12 4.10
C GLY A 171 -18.41 16.00 3.00
N GLY A 172 -19.74 16.07 2.94
CA GLY A 172 -20.48 17.19 2.37
C GLY A 172 -20.79 18.21 3.46
N SER A 173 -21.29 19.38 3.07
CA SER A 173 -21.75 20.43 3.98
C SER A 173 -22.71 19.90 5.06
N PRO A 174 -22.96 20.64 6.17
CA PRO A 174 -23.88 20.21 7.23
C PRO A 174 -25.28 19.73 6.76
N GLN A 175 -25.67 20.11 5.54
CA GLN A 175 -26.92 19.78 4.87
C GLN A 175 -26.89 18.45 4.07
N ALA A 176 -25.76 17.75 3.97
CA ALA A 176 -25.57 16.52 3.19
C ALA A 176 -25.78 15.23 4.00
#